data_AF-A0A367JIV9-F1
#
_entry.id   AF-A0A367JIV9-F1
#
_cell.length_a   1.000
_cell.length_b   1.000
_cell.length_c   1.000
_cell.angle_alpha   90.00
_cell.angle_beta   90.00
_cell.angle_gamma   90.00
#
_symmetry.space_group_name_H-M   'P 1'
#
loop_
_entity.id
_entity.type
_entity.pdbx_description
1 polymer ?
#
loop_
_entity_poly.entity_id
_entity_poly.type
_entity_poly.pdbx_seq_one_letter_code
_entity_poly.pdbx_strand_id
1 'polypeptide(L)' 'MNQLAAIGLSSKGFPPLLTCRFYSQMIRAQLDYGLAISPLTNKFIYQLDTFQNQCIRRIFGGHSRSSAQIMLHL' A
#
# COMPACT_ATOMS: atom_id res chain seq x y z
N MET A 1 -3.53 3.30 9.79
CA MET A 1 -2.89 2.03 9.35
C MET A 1 -3.47 0.75 9.97
N ASN A 2 -4.16 0.77 11.12
CA ASN A 2 -4.84 -0.43 11.64
C ASN A 2 -6.05 -0.86 10.79
N GLN A 3 -6.63 0.06 10.02
CA GLN A 3 -7.72 -0.24 9.07
C GLN A 3 -7.30 -1.25 7.99
N LEU A 4 -6.07 -1.16 7.46
CA LEU A 4 -5.58 -2.12 6.46
C LEU A 4 -5.50 -3.54 7.03
N ALA A 5 -5.03 -3.67 8.27
CA ALA A 5 -5.02 -4.96 8.96
C ALA A 5 -6.44 -5.45 9.28
N ALA A 6 -7.38 -4.55 9.60
CA ALA A 6 -8.78 -4.90 9.80
C ALA A 6 -9.46 -5.40 8.51
N ILE A 7 -9.04 -4.89 7.35
CA ILE A 7 -9.47 -5.38 6.03
C ILE A 7 -8.77 -6.72 5.68
N GLY A 8 -7.79 -7.17 6.45
CA GLY A 8 -7.05 -8.40 6.18
C GLY A 8 -5.80 -8.22 5.30
N LEU A 9 -5.42 -6.97 4.99
CA LEU A 9 -4.21 -6.63 4.23
C LEU A 9 -2.98 -6.66 5.13
N SER A 10 -2.61 -7.86 5.55
CA SER A 10 -1.40 -8.14 6.30
C SER A 10 -0.90 -9.53 5.95
N SER A 11 0.39 -9.81 6.20
CA SER A 11 0.97 -11.13 5.97
C SER A 11 0.29 -12.27 6.73
N LYS A 12 -0.47 -11.97 7.79
CA LYS A 12 -1.22 -12.95 8.60
C LYS A 12 -2.70 -13.06 8.21
N GLY A 13 -3.16 -12.23 7.26
CA GLY A 13 -4.55 -12.17 6.83
C GLY A 13 -4.79 -13.03 5.60
N PHE A 14 -5.15 -12.38 4.50
CA PHE A 14 -5.44 -13.06 3.25
C PHE A 14 -4.17 -13.61 2.56
N PRO A 15 -4.32 -14.62 1.67
CA PRO A 15 -3.23 -15.08 0.82
C PRO A 15 -2.60 -13.92 0.03
N PRO A 16 -1.27 -13.90 -0.19
CA PRO A 16 -0.57 -12.77 -0.81
C PRO A 16 -1.17 -12.31 -2.14
N LEU A 17 -1.56 -13.25 -3.01
CA LEU A 17 -2.18 -12.94 -4.30
C LEU A 17 -3.50 -12.16 -4.17
N LEU A 18 -4.36 -12.57 -3.22
CA LEU A 18 -5.63 -11.91 -2.95
C LEU A 18 -5.41 -10.54 -2.32
N THR A 19 -4.46 -10.45 -1.40
CA THR A 19 -4.03 -9.20 -0.77
C THR A 19 -3.52 -8.19 -1.79
N CYS A 20 -2.70 -8.62 -2.76
CA CYS A 20 -2.24 -7.78 -3.86
C CYS A 20 -3.38 -7.30 -4.76
N ARG A 21 -4.35 -8.18 -5.08
CA ARG A 21 -5.56 -7.81 -5.85
C ARG A 21 -6.36 -6.73 -5.12
N PHE A 22 -6.62 -6.92 -3.83
CA PHE A 22 -7.35 -5.93 -3.02
C PHE A 22 -6.61 -4.59 -2.94
N TYR A 23 -5.30 -4.62 -2.75
CA TYR A 23 -4.49 -3.40 -2.78
C TYR A 23 -4.63 -2.67 -4.11
N SER A 24 -4.50 -3.38 -5.24
CA SER A 24 -4.59 -2.79 -6.58
C SER A 24 -5.99 -2.28 -6.93
N GLN A 25 -7.06 -2.95 -6.48
CA GLN A 25 -8.42 -2.60 -6.89
C GLN A 25 -9.08 -1.58 -5.97
N MET A 26 -8.81 -1.65 -4.66
CA MET A 26 -9.48 -0.79 -3.69
C MET A 26 -8.59 0.36 -3.25
N ILE A 27 -7.40 0.06 -2.73
CA ILE A 27 -6.54 1.08 -2.11
C ILE A 27 -5.91 1.97 -3.16
N ARG A 28 -5.28 1.36 -4.17
CA ARG A 28 -4.66 2.09 -5.28
C ARG A 28 -5.68 3.02 -5.96
N ALA A 29 -6.89 2.52 -6.22
CA ALA A 29 -7.97 3.30 -6.81
C ALA A 29 -8.37 4.51 -5.94
N GLN A 30 -8.46 4.34 -4.61
CA GLN A 30 -8.76 5.46 -3.70
C GLN A 30 -7.62 6.49 -3.66
N LEU A 31 -6.36 6.05 -3.71
CA LEU A 31 -5.21 6.95 -3.75
C LEU A 31 -5.17 7.75 -5.05
N ASP A 32 -5.41 7.08 -6.19
CA ASP A 32 -5.45 7.71 -7.52
C ASP A 32 -6.61 8.71 -7.63
N TYR A 33 -7.77 8.39 -7.03
CA TYR A 33 -8.89 9.33 -6.92
C TYR A 33 -8.55 10.56 -6.04
N GLY A 34 -7.91 10.34 -4.89
CA GLY A 34 -7.44 11.43 -4.02
C GLY A 34 -6.42 12.34 -4.72
N LEU A 35 -5.56 11.76 -5.56
CA LEU A 35 -4.62 12.47 -6.44
C LEU A 35 -5.34 13.34 -7.48
N ALA A 36 -6.45 12.87 -8.04
CA ALA A 36 -7.19 13.62 -9.05
C ALA A 36 -7.88 14.87 -8.50
N ILE A 37 -8.25 14.88 -7.21
CA ILE A 37 -9.01 15.98 -6.58
C ILE A 37 -8.10 16.94 -5.81
N SER A 38 -6.99 16.42 -5.27
CA SER A 38 -6.10 17.22 -4.41
C SER A 38 -5.04 17.96 -5.23
N PRO A 39 -4.61 19.16 -4.80
CA PRO A 39 -3.49 19.84 -5.44
C PRO A 39 -2.20 19.01 -5.30
N LEU A 40 -1.57 18.72 -6.44
CA LEU A 40 -0.31 17.97 -6.55
C LEU A 40 0.86 18.78 -5.95
N THR A 41 1.05 18.66 -4.65
CA THR A 41 2.19 19.24 -3.94
C THR A 41 3.26 18.18 -3.73
N ASN A 42 4.54 18.54 -3.81
CA ASN A 42 5.66 17.61 -3.54
C ASN A 42 5.52 16.88 -2.19
N LYS A 43 5.02 17.58 -1.16
CA LYS A 43 4.73 16.98 0.16
C LYS A 43 3.69 15.87 0.07
N PHE A 44 2.62 16.07 -0.71
CA PHE A 44 1.54 15.10 -0.89
C PHE A 44 2.03 13.87 -1.65
N ILE A 45 2.82 14.07 -2.72
CA ILE A 45 3.44 12.98 -3.49
C ILE A 45 4.35 12.13 -2.59
N TYR A 46 5.19 12.77 -1.76
CA TYR A 46 6.08 12.07 -0.82
C TYR A 46 5.30 11.26 0.23
N GLN A 47 4.22 11.84 0.77
CA GLN A 47 3.33 11.14 1.72
C GLN A 47 2.63 9.94 1.08
N LEU A 48 2.23 10.06 -0.18
CA LEU A 48 1.64 8.97 -0.95
C LEU A 48 2.64 7.83 -1.19
N ASP A 49 3.84 8.16 -1.65
CA ASP A 49 4.89 7.17 -1.87
C ASP A 49 5.25 6.41 -0.58
N THR A 50 5.45 7.14 0.52
CA THR A 50 5.72 6.54 1.83
C THR A 50 4.58 5.65 2.30
N PHE A 51 3.33 6.05 2.10
CA PHE A 51 2.16 5.22 2.44
C PHE A 51 2.08 3.95 1.57
N GLN A 52 2.30 4.05 0.26
CA GLN A 52 2.30 2.91 -0.65
C GLN A 52 3.39 1.89 -0.27
N ASN A 53 4.61 2.38 -0.03
CA ASN A 53 5.73 1.54 0.40
C ASN A 53 5.45 0.82 1.73
N GLN A 54 4.79 1.50 2.68
CA GLN A 54 4.36 0.85 3.93
C GLN A 54 3.28 -0.21 3.71
N CYS A 55 2.34 0.02 2.79
CA CYS A 55 1.32 -0.97 2.45
C CYS A 55 1.97 -2.23 1.88
N ILE A 56 2.84 -2.10 0.88
CA ILE A 56 3.55 -3.22 0.25
C ILE A 56 4.33 -4.02 1.29
N ARG A 57 5.13 -3.34 2.13
CA ARG A 57 5.86 -4.02 3.22
C ARG A 57 4.93 -4.81 4.13
N ARG A 58 3.77 -4.26 4.48
CA ARG A 58 2.82 -4.94 5.37
C ARG A 58 2.15 -6.15 4.72
N ILE A 59 1.85 -6.09 3.43
CA ILE A 59 1.29 -7.20 2.64
C ILE A 59 2.22 -8.40 2.70
N PHE A 60 3.52 -8.18 2.46
CA PHE A 60 4.54 -9.22 2.47
C PHE A 60 5.15 -9.48 3.85
N GLY A 61 4.71 -8.78 4.91
CA GLY A 61 5.25 -8.94 6.26
C GLY A 61 6.69 -8.45 6.45
N GLY A 62 7.16 -7.56 5.56
CA GLY A 62 8.48 -6.97 5.61
C GLY A 62 8.67 -6.00 6.76
N HIS A 63 9.94 -5.83 7.16
CA HIS A 63 10.33 -4.86 8.16
C HIS A 63 10.19 -3.42 7.60
N SER A 64 10.14 -2.43 8.49
CA SER A 64 10.03 -1.00 8.13
C SER A 64 11.18 -0.48 7.25
N ARG A 65 12.29 -1.24 7.16
CA ARG A 65 13.47 -0.93 6.35
C ARG A 65 13.61 -1.81 5.10
N SER A 66 12.73 -2.80 4.92
CA SER A 66 12.78 -3.70 3.75
C SER A 66 12.54 -2.92 2.46
N SER A 67 13.17 -3.32 1.36
CA SER A 67 12.92 -2.67 0.06
C SER A 67 11.54 -3.05 -0.45
N ALA A 68 10.64 -2.06 -0.56
CA ALA A 68 9.32 -2.27 -1.17
C ALA A 68 9.45 -2.56 -2.68
N GLN A 69 10.49 -2.04 -3.33
CA GLN A 69 10.75 -2.27 -4.74
C GLN A 69 11.06 -3.74 -5.05
N ILE A 70 11.83 -4.41 -4.19
CA ILE A 70 12.08 -5.86 -4.34
C ILE A 70 10.77 -6.63 -4.16
N MET A 71 9.95 -6.23 -3.19
CA MET A 71 8.68 -6.89 -2.89
C MET A 71 7.64 -6.77 -4.00
N LEU A 72 7.72 -5.74 -4.85
CA LEU A 72 6.88 -5.64 -6.05
C LEU A 72 7.18 -6.72 -7.10
N HIS A 73 8.32 -7.39 -7.00
CA HIS A 73 8.73 -8.48 -7.89
C HIS A 73 8.58 -9.87 -7.27
N LEU A 74 8.05 -9.98 -6.05
CA LEU A 74 7.73 -11.23 -5.35
C LEU A 74 6.28 -11.65 -5.60
#